data_AF-A0A511XHQ7-F1
#
_entry.id   AF-A0A511XHQ7-F1
#
_cell.length_a   1.000
_cell.length_b   1.000
_cell.length_c   1.000
_cell.angle_alpha   90.00
_cell.angle_beta   90.00
_cell.angle_gamma   90.00
#
_symmetry.space_group_name_H-M   'P 1'
#
loop_
_entity.id
_entity.type
_entity.pdbx_description
1 polymer ?
#
loop_
_entity_poly.entity_id
_entity_poly.type
_entity_poly.pdbx_seq_one_letter_code
_entity_poly.pdbx_strand_id
1 'polypeptide(L)'
;MKSWFADLLEPSPNSAEWLKDCARQAHRLLSDPQEQLTLHGDLHHGNVLDFGTRGWRAIDPKGLYGERVADFATLFLNPDLADSQRPYAVSPHRFEHRIRLVSSHAGIEPVRLLQWIHAWSGLSAVWFVEEGIAPETQQAVAHLASEALR
;
A
#
# COMPACT_ATOMS: atom_id res chain seq x y z
N MET A 1 -9.80 -7.94 -6.49
CA MET A 1 -8.96 -7.72 -5.29
C MET A 1 -8.58 -9.00 -4.54
N LYS A 2 -9.52 -9.89 -4.15
CA LYS A 2 -9.18 -11.08 -3.32
C LYS A 2 -8.08 -11.98 -3.91
N SER A 3 -8.16 -12.30 -5.21
CA SER A 3 -7.11 -13.07 -5.91
C SER A 3 -5.75 -12.39 -5.92
N TRP A 4 -5.73 -11.05 -5.96
CA TRP A 4 -4.51 -10.25 -5.92
C TRP A 4 -3.83 -10.28 -4.54
N PHE A 5 -4.60 -10.59 -3.49
CA PHE A 5 -4.11 -10.72 -2.12
C PHE A 5 -3.87 -12.17 -1.70
N ALA A 6 -4.07 -13.15 -2.59
CA ALA A 6 -4.12 -14.57 -2.23
C ALA A 6 -2.90 -15.03 -1.41
N ASP A 7 -1.70 -14.66 -1.84
CA ASP A 7 -0.44 -15.08 -1.19
C ASP A 7 -0.27 -14.46 0.21
N LEU A 8 -0.86 -13.29 0.46
CA LEU A 8 -0.91 -12.69 1.80
C LEU A 8 -1.99 -13.33 2.67
N LEU A 9 -3.14 -13.70 2.10
CA LEU A 9 -4.31 -14.17 2.87
C LEU A 9 -4.08 -15.55 3.49
N GLU A 10 -3.14 -16.33 2.98
CA GLU A 10 -2.77 -17.65 3.46
C GLU A 10 -1.29 -17.69 3.88
N PRO A 11 -0.87 -16.90 4.90
CA PRO A 11 0.53 -16.84 5.29
C PRO A 11 0.98 -18.19 5.87
N SER A 12 2.19 -18.63 5.51
CA SER A 12 2.82 -19.82 6.09
C SER A 12 2.87 -19.74 7.63
N PRO A 13 2.76 -20.86 8.38
CA PRO A 13 2.88 -20.87 9.84
C PRO A 13 4.17 -20.20 10.36
N ASN A 14 5.24 -20.28 9.57
CA ASN A 14 6.56 -19.71 9.88
C ASN A 14 6.70 -18.23 9.49
N SER A 15 5.68 -17.61 8.91
CA SER A 15 5.70 -16.19 8.57
C SER A 15 5.87 -15.33 9.82
N ALA A 16 6.58 -14.21 9.69
CA ALA A 16 6.73 -13.23 10.74
C ALA A 16 5.35 -12.72 11.23
N GLU A 17 5.24 -12.39 12.53
CA GLU A 17 3.94 -12.03 13.11
C GLU A 17 3.32 -10.78 12.46
N TRP A 18 4.14 -9.78 12.12
CA TRP A 18 3.66 -8.57 11.45
C TRP A 18 3.01 -8.86 10.08
N LEU A 19 3.46 -9.90 9.35
CA LEU A 19 2.81 -10.34 8.11
C LEU A 19 1.45 -10.96 8.38
N LYS A 20 1.33 -11.76 9.45
CA LYS A 20 0.05 -12.34 9.89
C LYS A 20 -0.91 -11.23 10.31
N ASP A 21 -0.42 -10.18 10.95
CA ASP A 21 -1.22 -9.00 11.30
C ASP A 21 -1.74 -8.29 10.03
N CYS A 22 -0.87 -8.10 9.03
CA CYS A 22 -1.25 -7.54 7.74
C CYS A 22 -2.31 -8.41 7.04
N ALA A 23 -2.14 -9.73 7.06
CA ALA A 23 -3.10 -10.68 6.51
C ALA A 23 -4.47 -10.59 7.19
N ARG A 24 -4.51 -10.53 8.53
CA ARG A 24 -5.77 -10.35 9.27
C ARG A 24 -6.44 -9.01 8.92
N GLN A 25 -5.67 -7.94 8.74
CA GLN A 25 -6.20 -6.65 8.29
C GLN A 25 -6.76 -6.75 6.87
N ALA A 26 -6.05 -7.40 5.94
CA ALA A 26 -6.50 -7.62 4.58
C ALA A 26 -7.81 -8.43 4.54
N HIS A 27 -7.92 -9.51 5.32
CA HIS A 27 -9.15 -10.30 5.45
C HIS A 27 -10.34 -9.43 5.85
N ARG A 28 -10.19 -8.57 6.87
CA ARG A 28 -11.25 -7.66 7.31
C ARG A 28 -11.67 -6.71 6.19
N LEU A 29 -10.71 -6.03 5.57
CA LEU A 29 -10.96 -5.06 4.48
C LEU A 29 -11.66 -5.71 3.28
N LEU A 30 -11.25 -6.92 2.91
CA LEU A 30 -11.80 -7.66 1.77
C LEU A 30 -13.17 -8.31 2.08
N SER A 31 -13.51 -8.47 3.36
CA SER A 31 -14.83 -8.96 3.79
C SER A 31 -15.89 -7.86 3.84
N ASP A 32 -15.48 -6.61 4.05
CA ASP A 32 -16.36 -5.44 4.17
C ASP A 32 -15.79 -4.26 3.36
N PRO A 33 -15.80 -4.35 2.02
CA PRO A 33 -15.25 -3.31 1.16
C PRO A 33 -16.19 -2.11 1.06
N GLN A 34 -15.61 -0.92 1.04
CA GLN A 34 -16.32 0.35 0.81
C GLN A 34 -16.06 0.82 -0.62
N GLU A 35 -17.05 1.47 -1.24
CA GLU A 35 -16.90 2.22 -2.51
C GLU A 35 -16.00 1.52 -3.55
N GLN A 36 -16.49 0.39 -4.09
CA GLN A 36 -15.71 -0.44 -5.02
C GLN A 36 -15.71 0.13 -6.44
N LEU A 37 -14.51 0.27 -7.03
CA LEU A 37 -14.26 0.85 -8.34
C LEU A 37 -13.22 0.03 -9.12
N THR A 38 -13.00 0.40 -10.38
CA THR A 38 -11.78 0.04 -11.11
C THR A 38 -10.61 0.86 -10.59
N LEU A 39 -9.50 0.20 -10.32
CA LEU A 39 -8.28 0.76 -9.74
C LEU A 39 -7.10 0.60 -10.68
N HIS A 40 -6.11 1.47 -10.54
CA HIS A 40 -4.84 1.34 -11.23
C HIS A 40 -4.08 0.09 -10.78
N GLY A 41 -4.01 -0.15 -9.47
CA GLY A 41 -3.33 -1.27 -8.82
C GLY A 41 -1.82 -1.11 -8.66
N ASP A 42 -1.25 0.00 -9.16
CA ASP A 42 0.20 0.26 -9.12
C ASP A 42 0.52 1.76 -9.31
N LEU A 43 -0.27 2.62 -8.66
CA LEU A 43 -0.18 4.07 -8.85
C LEU A 43 0.96 4.67 -8.00
N HIS A 44 2.20 4.58 -8.49
CA HIS A 44 3.37 5.23 -7.89
C HIS A 44 3.95 6.33 -8.78
N HIS A 45 4.90 7.09 -8.24
CA HIS A 45 5.55 8.23 -8.92
C HIS A 45 6.19 7.90 -10.28
N GLY A 46 6.58 6.65 -10.53
CA GLY A 46 7.11 6.22 -11.83
C GLY A 46 6.03 6.02 -12.89
N ASN A 47 4.79 5.74 -12.46
CA ASN A 47 3.62 5.53 -13.32
C ASN A 47 2.76 6.79 -13.48
N VAL A 48 3.23 7.96 -13.02
CA VAL A 48 2.58 9.25 -13.23
C VAL A 48 3.54 10.19 -13.95
N LEU A 49 3.30 10.41 -15.24
CA LEU A 49 4.21 11.16 -16.10
C LEU A 49 3.62 12.53 -16.47
N ASP A 50 4.50 13.51 -16.65
CA ASP A 50 4.14 14.83 -17.18
C ASP A 50 4.06 14.77 -18.72
N PHE A 51 2.87 14.99 -19.28
CA PHE A 51 2.65 15.08 -20.72
C PHE A 51 2.60 16.53 -21.23
N GLY A 52 3.23 17.47 -20.52
CA GLY A 52 3.34 18.88 -20.86
C GLY A 52 1.98 19.57 -20.84
N THR A 53 1.57 20.14 -21.98
CA THR A 53 0.27 20.83 -22.10
C THR A 53 -0.94 19.94 -21.82
N ARG A 54 -0.76 18.61 -21.86
CA ARG A 54 -1.81 17.64 -21.55
C ARG A 54 -1.88 17.25 -20.08
N GLY A 55 -1.01 17.82 -19.24
CA GLY A 55 -0.95 17.58 -17.80
C GLY A 55 -0.40 16.20 -17.42
N TRP A 56 -0.48 15.90 -16.12
CA TRP A 56 -0.06 14.62 -15.55
C TRP A 56 -1.02 13.50 -15.93
N ARG A 57 -0.48 12.31 -16.26
CA ARG A 57 -1.28 11.13 -16.59
C ARG A 57 -0.68 9.87 -15.97
N ALA A 58 -1.58 9.01 -15.50
CA ALA A 58 -1.24 7.68 -15.05
C ALA A 58 -1.06 6.73 -16.25
N ILE A 59 -0.12 5.78 -16.13
CA ILE A 59 0.21 4.77 -17.15
C ILE A 59 0.46 3.41 -16.49
N ASP A 60 0.44 2.34 -17.29
CA ASP A 60 0.65 0.94 -16.84
C ASP A 60 -0.31 0.45 -15.73
N PRO A 61 -1.64 0.58 -15.89
CA PRO A 61 -2.57 0.05 -14.91
C PRO A 61 -2.55 -1.49 -14.91
N LYS A 62 -2.51 -2.10 -13.72
CA LYS A 62 -2.77 -3.53 -13.52
C LYS A 62 -4.26 -3.87 -13.65
N GLY A 63 -5.13 -2.86 -13.53
CA GLY A 63 -6.57 -2.97 -13.83
C GLY A 63 -7.33 -3.80 -12.80
N LEU A 64 -7.22 -3.44 -11.53
CA LEU A 64 -7.87 -4.17 -10.44
C LEU A 64 -9.30 -3.68 -10.24
N TYR A 65 -10.16 -4.53 -9.66
CA TYR A 65 -11.46 -4.12 -9.13
C TYR A 65 -11.49 -4.34 -7.61
N GLY A 66 -11.83 -3.30 -6.84
CA GLY A 66 -11.83 -3.31 -5.38
C GLY A 66 -12.13 -1.94 -4.78
N GLU A 67 -11.97 -1.82 -3.46
CA GLU A 67 -12.20 -0.55 -2.76
C GLU A 67 -11.20 0.53 -3.18
N ARG A 68 -11.70 1.74 -3.43
CA ARG A 68 -10.89 2.85 -3.96
C ARG A 68 -9.67 3.21 -3.14
N VAL A 69 -9.75 3.03 -1.82
CA VAL A 69 -8.69 3.44 -0.89
C VAL A 69 -7.41 2.64 -1.12
N ALA A 70 -7.53 1.40 -1.58
CA ALA A 70 -6.41 0.51 -1.83
C ALA A 70 -5.41 1.08 -2.84
N ASP A 71 -5.87 1.85 -3.84
CA ASP A 71 -5.03 2.40 -4.91
C ASP A 71 -4.03 3.45 -4.41
N PHE A 72 -4.30 4.05 -3.24
CA PHE A 72 -3.41 5.02 -2.61
C PHE A 72 -2.31 4.36 -1.78
N ALA A 73 -2.44 3.09 -1.42
CA ALA A 73 -1.50 2.43 -0.52
C ALA A 73 -0.09 2.31 -1.14
N THR A 74 0.01 2.08 -2.45
CA THR A 74 1.28 2.02 -3.19
C THR A 74 2.12 3.31 -3.06
N LEU A 75 1.45 4.46 -2.89
CA LEU A 75 2.13 5.74 -2.66
C LEU A 75 2.95 5.75 -1.37
N PHE A 76 2.65 4.89 -0.39
CA PHE A 76 3.30 4.90 0.92
C PHE A 76 4.52 4.00 1.01
N LEU A 77 4.73 3.11 0.05
CA LEU A 77 5.94 2.28 -0.06
C LEU A 77 7.01 2.95 -0.94
N ASN A 78 6.57 3.83 -1.84
CA ASN A 78 7.44 4.54 -2.77
C ASN A 78 7.93 5.90 -2.21
N PRO A 79 9.08 6.41 -2.69
CA PRO A 79 9.96 5.86 -3.72
C PRO A 79 11.00 4.85 -3.23
N ASP A 80 11.01 4.51 -1.93
CA ASP A 80 12.06 3.72 -1.30
C ASP A 80 12.22 2.31 -1.93
N LEU A 81 11.12 1.72 -2.45
CA LEU A 81 11.19 0.48 -3.24
C LEU A 81 11.98 0.61 -4.55
N ALA A 82 12.05 1.80 -5.14
CA ALA A 82 12.78 2.08 -6.36
C ALA A 82 14.21 2.59 -6.11
N ASP A 83 14.45 3.25 -4.97
CA ASP A 83 15.76 3.75 -4.55
C ASP A 83 15.88 3.76 -3.02
N SER A 84 16.51 2.72 -2.47
CA SER A 84 16.70 2.55 -1.03
C SER A 84 17.64 3.59 -0.40
N GLN A 85 18.38 4.37 -1.20
CA GLN A 85 19.20 5.48 -0.71
C GLN A 85 18.37 6.73 -0.38
N ARG A 86 17.06 6.69 -0.64
CA ARG A 86 16.12 7.79 -0.42
C ARG A 86 15.00 7.36 0.54
N PRO A 87 15.27 7.22 1.84
CA PRO A 87 14.34 6.66 2.82
C PRO A 87 13.20 7.63 3.18
N TYR A 88 12.32 7.94 2.22
CA TYR A 88 11.23 8.89 2.39
C TYR A 88 9.93 8.23 2.86
N ALA A 89 9.65 7.00 2.42
CA ALA A 89 8.50 6.21 2.82
C ALA A 89 8.56 5.84 4.31
N VAL A 90 9.74 5.45 4.78
CA VAL A 90 9.97 5.00 6.16
C VAL A 90 10.13 6.14 7.18
N SER A 91 10.13 7.40 6.73
CA SER A 91 10.25 8.56 7.62
C SER A 91 8.92 8.85 8.33
N PRO A 92 8.83 8.77 9.68
CA PRO A 92 7.56 8.93 10.40
C PRO A 92 6.87 10.26 10.11
N HIS A 93 7.62 11.37 10.15
CA HIS A 93 7.09 12.70 9.85
C HIS A 93 6.53 12.80 8.43
N ARG A 94 7.20 12.21 7.44
CA ARG A 94 6.72 12.21 6.04
C ARG A 94 5.51 11.29 5.87
N PHE A 95 5.51 10.13 6.53
CA PHE A 95 4.40 9.19 6.54
C PHE A 95 3.12 9.88 7.06
N GLU A 96 3.17 10.47 8.25
CA GLU A 96 2.04 11.19 8.84
C GLU A 96 1.57 12.37 7.97
N HIS A 97 2.52 13.13 7.41
CA HIS A 97 2.18 14.24 6.52
C HIS A 97 1.49 13.73 5.24
N ARG A 98 1.95 12.61 4.68
CA ARG A 98 1.37 11.99 3.49
C ARG A 98 -0.03 11.44 3.77
N ILE A 99 -0.28 10.87 4.96
CA ILE A 99 -1.64 10.48 5.39
C ILE A 99 -2.57 11.69 5.34
N ARG A 100 -2.19 12.81 5.98
CA ARG A 100 -3.02 14.03 5.98
C ARG A 100 -3.29 14.55 4.57
N LEU A 101 -2.26 14.61 3.73
CA LEU A 101 -2.39 15.07 2.35
C LEU A 101 -3.31 14.18 1.51
N VAL A 102 -3.10 12.86 1.54
CA VAL A 102 -3.91 11.92 0.75
C VAL A 102 -5.35 11.94 1.23
N SER A 103 -5.57 11.85 2.55
CA SER A 103 -6.92 11.91 3.13
C SER A 103 -7.65 13.19 2.76
N SER A 104 -7.00 14.36 2.83
CA SER A 104 -7.64 15.64 2.52
C SER A 104 -7.97 15.77 1.03
N HIS A 105 -7.06 15.38 0.13
CA HIS A 105 -7.26 15.56 -1.31
C HIS A 105 -8.18 14.50 -1.92
N ALA A 106 -8.14 13.27 -1.41
CA ALA A 106 -8.95 12.16 -1.91
C ALA A 106 -10.27 11.98 -1.15
N GLY A 107 -10.53 12.78 -0.10
CA GLY A 107 -11.70 12.64 0.76
C GLY A 107 -11.78 11.25 1.41
N ILE A 108 -10.63 10.71 1.86
CA ILE A 108 -10.52 9.38 2.45
C ILE A 108 -10.38 9.51 3.96
N GLU A 109 -11.16 8.73 4.71
CA GLU A 109 -11.04 8.66 6.15
C GLU A 109 -9.65 8.10 6.54
N PRO A 110 -8.86 8.83 7.37
CA PRO A 110 -7.47 8.47 7.67
C PRO A 110 -7.27 7.07 8.25
N VAL A 111 -8.16 6.59 9.12
CA VAL A 111 -8.06 5.24 9.71
C VAL A 111 -8.22 4.17 8.62
N ARG A 112 -9.17 4.34 7.69
CA ARG A 112 -9.36 3.41 6.57
C ARG A 112 -8.16 3.41 5.63
N LEU A 113 -7.54 4.57 5.38
CA LEU A 113 -6.29 4.66 4.62
C LEU A 113 -5.15 3.90 5.31
N LEU A 114 -4.95 4.12 6.61
CA LEU A 114 -3.93 3.41 7.40
C LEU A 114 -4.14 1.90 7.38
N GLN A 115 -5.39 1.44 7.49
CA GLN A 115 -5.73 0.02 7.38
C GLN A 115 -5.32 -0.58 6.03
N TRP A 116 -5.59 0.12 4.93
CA TRP A 116 -5.17 -0.33 3.60
C TRP A 116 -3.66 -0.29 3.41
N ILE A 117 -2.97 0.75 3.92
CA ILE A 117 -1.50 0.81 3.88
C ILE A 117 -0.89 -0.38 4.62
N HIS A 118 -1.41 -0.71 5.80
CA HIS A 118 -0.97 -1.86 6.58
C HIS A 118 -1.15 -3.17 5.80
N ALA A 119 -2.35 -3.43 5.28
CA ALA A 119 -2.63 -4.62 4.49
C ALA A 119 -1.77 -4.71 3.21
N TRP A 120 -1.62 -3.60 2.48
CA TRP A 120 -0.87 -3.55 1.22
C TRP A 120 0.65 -3.69 1.44
N SER A 121 1.16 -3.22 2.57
CA SER A 121 2.57 -3.43 2.95
C SER A 121 2.86 -4.92 3.10
N GLY A 122 1.97 -5.66 3.76
CA GLY A 122 2.06 -7.13 3.82
C GLY A 122 2.04 -7.78 2.45
N LEU A 123 1.14 -7.34 1.55
CA LEU A 123 1.05 -7.87 0.19
C LEU A 123 2.36 -7.68 -0.57
N SER A 124 2.86 -6.44 -0.59
CA SER A 124 4.12 -6.12 -1.27
C SER A 124 5.31 -6.88 -0.66
N ALA A 125 5.29 -7.15 0.64
CA ALA A 125 6.35 -7.90 1.30
C ALA A 125 6.40 -9.36 0.88
N VAL A 126 5.24 -10.00 0.68
CA VAL A 126 5.17 -11.40 0.20
C VAL A 126 5.88 -11.53 -1.15
N TRP A 127 5.61 -10.63 -2.09
CA TRP A 127 6.29 -10.61 -3.39
C TRP A 127 7.81 -10.45 -3.28
N PHE A 128 8.28 -9.58 -2.38
CA PHE A 128 9.72 -9.40 -2.16
C PHE A 128 10.37 -10.66 -1.57
N VAL A 129 9.71 -11.29 -0.59
CA VAL A 129 10.18 -12.52 0.03
C VAL A 129 10.25 -13.66 -0.97
N GLU A 130 9.28 -13.77 -1.88
CA GLU A 130 9.28 -14.76 -2.96
C GLU A 130 10.44 -14.58 -3.94
N GLU A 131 10.87 -13.33 -4.17
CA GLU A 131 12.07 -13.01 -4.95
C GLU A 131 13.38 -13.14 -4.14
N GLY A 132 13.30 -13.55 -2.88
CA GLY A 132 14.47 -13.69 -1.99
C GLY A 132 15.03 -12.35 -1.50
N ILE A 133 14.24 -11.29 -1.58
CA ILE A 133 14.59 -9.94 -1.15
C ILE A 133 13.99 -9.70 0.24
N ALA A 134 14.78 -9.10 1.14
CA ALA A 134 14.27 -8.70 2.44
C ALA A 134 13.25 -7.54 2.28
N PRO A 135 12.10 -7.57 2.99
CA PRO A 135 11.05 -6.58 2.83
C PRO A 135 11.17 -5.43 3.87
N GLU A 136 12.35 -4.80 4.02
CA GLU A 136 12.58 -3.83 5.11
C GLU A 136 11.67 -2.60 5.01
N THR A 137 11.50 -2.05 3.81
CA THR A 137 10.62 -0.88 3.59
C THR A 137 9.18 -1.21 3.93
N GLN A 138 8.69 -2.37 3.47
CA GLN A 138 7.33 -2.82 3.72
C GLN A 138 7.10 -3.04 5.22
N GLN A 139 8.05 -3.68 5.90
CA GLN A 139 7.96 -3.89 7.34
C GLN A 139 7.91 -2.57 8.10
N ALA A 140 8.80 -1.62 7.77
CA ALA A 140 8.83 -0.31 8.43
C ALA A 140 7.53 0.48 8.21
N VAL A 141 7.00 0.50 6.98
CA VAL A 141 5.74 1.18 6.67
C VAL A 141 4.54 0.49 7.33
N ALA A 142 4.53 -0.85 7.39
CA ALA A 142 3.51 -1.60 8.13
C ALA A 142 3.53 -1.25 9.62
N HIS A 143 4.71 -1.15 10.24
CA HIS A 143 4.82 -0.72 11.64
C HIS A 143 4.29 0.69 11.86
N LEU A 144 4.65 1.66 11.02
CA LEU A 144 4.13 3.04 11.12
C LEU A 144 2.60 3.08 11.02
N ALA A 145 2.03 2.31 10.09
CA ALA A 145 0.58 2.22 9.94
C ALA A 145 -0.07 1.56 11.16
N SER A 146 0.51 0.47 11.69
CA SER A 146 0.01 -0.24 12.87
C SER A 146 0.06 0.63 14.13
N GLU A 147 1.15 1.38 14.33
CA GLU A 147 1.30 2.29 15.47
C GLU A 147 0.27 3.43 15.42
N ALA A 148 0.01 3.99 14.24
CA ALA A 148 -0.98 5.05 14.06
C ALA A 148 -2.45 4.56 14.18
N LEU A 149 -2.68 3.24 14.20
CA LEU A 149 -4.01 2.63 14.38
C LEU A 149 -4.32 2.28 15.84
N ARG A 150 -3.37 2.46 16.77
CA ARG A 150 -3.56 2.22 18.21
C ARG A 150 -4.20 3.42 18.89
#